data_AF-A0A286FNK9-F1
#
_entry.id   AF-A0A286FNK9-F1
#
_cell.length_a   1.000
_cell.length_b   1.000
_cell.length_c   1.000
_cell.angle_alpha   90.00
_cell.angle_beta   90.00
_cell.angle_gamma   90.00
#
_symmetry.space_group_name_H-M   'P 1'
#
loop_
_entity.id
_entity.type
_entity.pdbx_description
1 polymer ?
#
loop_
_entity_poly.entity_id
_entity_poly.type
_entity_poly.pdbx_seq_one_letter_code
_entity_poly.pdbx_strand_id
1 'polypeptide(L)'
;MFAVPDESTVQIVSSKQIGTCPGMPEAAIKGCDAAYDLVVTYEADFYLCTDQNAQATADGCPKSAWQFLQRTTLKNVKIENWQHHFSGKDIVRAGWQSLFGDVAGSILFSFFAEDMMDCLHGSASGCAWAYATYVPVEGALSEISNAVKAADAAARTGVGFTDAWKALRALKLPEDAIVGIFRKLGQRLRGLCLKDSFPAATPVLLADGSVKRIDAVKVGDRLLATDPDAGTTGPEPVTSTFSHSADRLLQISFADGGRILTTPGHRMYVPGRGWVHASSLHRADSLRTPTGALHTVAGIRPVAAPQQVWDLSIADLHTFYVLAGRTPVLVHNVDCPVYFAAYPSGASIVADVDKDGLFGLAIEAVKNEEPRGCEMFNAALAHFGDAVKGIKGYWQDGGSLSDNLNSFNEAVRAGASLEEAALTKTFTGKMAARAGFSKVEITELRGMPGHYTNVGAIFR
;
A
#
# COMPACT_ATOMS: atom_id res chain seq x y z
N MET A 1 -3.69 2.54 10.21
CA MET A 1 -4.39 1.39 10.80
C MET A 1 -5.06 1.89 12.06
N PHE A 2 -6.21 1.34 12.40
CA PHE A 2 -6.95 1.65 13.64
C PHE A 2 -7.52 0.36 14.21
N ALA A 3 -8.02 0.43 15.43
CA ALA A 3 -8.67 -0.70 16.08
C ALA A 3 -10.07 -0.30 16.53
N VAL A 4 -10.95 -1.30 16.56
CA VAL A 4 -12.31 -1.20 17.07
C VAL A 4 -12.42 -2.23 18.20
N PRO A 5 -12.51 -1.78 19.46
CA PRO A 5 -12.69 -2.66 20.61
C PRO A 5 -13.97 -3.50 20.51
N ASP A 6 -13.91 -4.76 20.93
CA ASP A 6 -15.08 -5.59 21.20
C ASP A 6 -15.47 -5.42 22.67
N GLU A 7 -16.49 -4.61 22.87
CA GLU A 7 -16.92 -4.14 24.18
C GLU A 7 -17.37 -5.26 25.11
N SER A 8 -17.89 -6.34 24.53
CA SER A 8 -18.37 -7.51 25.27
C SER A 8 -17.25 -8.30 25.94
N THR A 9 -15.99 -8.04 25.56
CA THR A 9 -14.80 -8.76 26.02
C THR A 9 -13.98 -7.99 27.05
N VAL A 10 -14.39 -6.75 27.35
CA VAL A 10 -13.62 -5.86 28.20
C VAL A 10 -13.66 -6.31 29.65
N GLN A 11 -12.51 -6.26 30.31
CA GLN A 11 -12.32 -6.65 31.69
C GLN A 11 -11.44 -5.63 32.38
N ILE A 12 -11.92 -5.05 33.48
CA ILE A 12 -11.08 -4.20 34.35
C ILE A 12 -10.20 -5.13 35.20
N VAL A 13 -8.90 -5.10 34.91
CA VAL A 13 -7.85 -5.83 35.64
C VAL A 13 -7.54 -5.12 36.96
N SER A 14 -7.50 -3.79 36.94
CA SER A 14 -7.36 -2.97 38.15
C SER A 14 -7.91 -1.56 37.92
N SER A 15 -8.35 -0.91 38.99
CA SER A 15 -8.81 0.48 38.98
C SER A 15 -8.21 1.23 40.17
N LYS A 16 -7.79 2.47 39.95
CA LYS A 16 -7.32 3.37 41.01
C LYS A 16 -8.02 4.71 40.87
N GLN A 17 -8.80 5.11 41.87
CA GLN A 17 -9.43 6.42 41.88
C GLN A 17 -8.38 7.54 41.97
N ILE A 18 -8.58 8.59 41.19
CA ILE A 18 -7.84 9.83 41.22
C ILE A 18 -8.74 10.90 41.85
N GLY A 19 -8.26 11.54 42.91
CA GLY A 19 -9.06 12.49 43.69
C GLY A 19 -10.05 11.78 44.64
N THR A 20 -11.01 12.53 45.17
CA THR A 20 -11.99 12.02 46.14
C THR A 20 -13.41 12.44 45.78
N CYS A 21 -14.36 11.51 45.96
CA CYS A 21 -15.79 11.81 45.96
C CYS A 21 -16.31 11.97 47.40
N PRO A 22 -17.35 12.78 47.64
CA PRO A 22 -17.90 13.03 48.97
C PRO A 22 -18.52 11.77 49.56
N GLY A 23 -18.27 11.43 50.82
CA GLY A 23 -18.84 10.23 51.44
C GLY A 23 -20.38 10.24 51.53
N MET A 24 -20.96 9.09 51.85
CA MET A 24 -22.40 8.99 52.14
C MET A 24 -22.76 9.76 53.43
N PRO A 25 -23.89 10.48 53.49
CA PRO A 25 -24.99 10.51 52.52
C PRO A 25 -24.88 11.60 51.44
N GLU A 26 -23.87 12.48 51.51
CA GLU A 26 -23.77 13.65 50.62
C GLU A 26 -23.68 13.25 49.14
N ALA A 27 -22.93 12.20 48.83
CA ALA A 27 -22.87 11.65 47.47
C ALA A 27 -24.21 11.17 46.92
N ALA A 28 -25.10 10.63 47.76
CA ALA A 28 -26.42 10.18 47.32
C ALA A 28 -27.33 11.35 46.88
N ILE A 29 -27.03 12.56 47.36
CA ILE A 29 -27.79 13.78 47.04
C ILE A 29 -27.18 14.49 45.84
N LYS A 30 -25.86 14.63 45.82
CA LYS A 30 -25.15 15.50 44.86
C LYS A 30 -24.56 14.75 43.66
N GLY A 31 -24.36 13.45 43.74
CA GLY A 31 -23.53 12.72 42.79
C GLY A 31 -22.05 13.08 42.94
N CYS A 32 -21.22 12.66 41.98
CA CYS A 32 -19.81 13.01 41.90
C CYS A 32 -19.22 12.80 40.50
N ASP A 33 -18.37 13.72 40.06
CA ASP A 33 -17.43 13.48 38.95
C ASP A 33 -16.18 12.78 39.48
N ALA A 34 -16.00 11.52 39.12
CA ALA A 34 -14.86 10.71 39.56
C ALA A 34 -13.90 10.47 38.41
N ALA A 35 -12.60 10.46 38.72
CA ALA A 35 -11.56 10.09 37.78
C ALA A 35 -10.90 8.77 38.23
N TYR A 36 -10.52 7.91 37.30
CA TYR A 36 -9.79 6.67 37.58
C TYR A 36 -8.65 6.43 36.59
N ASP A 37 -7.58 5.84 37.10
CA ASP A 37 -6.64 5.08 36.28
C ASP A 37 -7.12 3.64 36.21
N LEU A 38 -7.40 3.14 35.01
CA LEU A 38 -7.83 1.77 34.77
C LEU A 38 -6.73 0.98 34.06
N VAL A 39 -6.64 -0.31 34.37
CA VAL A 39 -5.93 -1.30 33.55
C VAL A 39 -6.98 -2.26 33.04
N VAL A 40 -7.11 -2.36 31.72
CA VAL A 40 -8.13 -3.19 31.09
C VAL A 40 -7.52 -4.23 30.16
N THR A 41 -8.25 -5.33 29.98
CA THR A 41 -7.99 -6.32 28.94
C THR A 41 -9.22 -6.43 28.06
N TYR A 42 -9.06 -6.45 26.74
CA TYR A 42 -10.17 -6.59 25.79
C TYR A 42 -9.70 -7.13 24.45
N GLU A 43 -10.60 -7.70 23.66
CA GLU A 43 -10.37 -7.99 22.25
C GLU A 43 -10.66 -6.77 21.38
N ALA A 44 -9.88 -6.58 20.33
CA ALA A 44 -10.15 -5.54 19.33
C ALA A 44 -9.96 -6.10 17.91
N ASP A 45 -10.82 -5.64 17.01
CA ASP A 45 -10.67 -5.83 15.57
C ASP A 45 -9.81 -4.72 14.99
N PHE A 46 -8.74 -5.10 14.32
CA PHE A 46 -7.82 -4.17 13.68
C PHE A 46 -8.17 -3.99 12.21
N TYR A 47 -8.15 -2.75 11.77
CA TYR A 47 -8.48 -2.37 10.41
C TYR A 47 -7.40 -1.49 9.77
N LEU A 48 -7.24 -1.66 8.46
CA LEU A 48 -6.53 -0.74 7.59
C LEU A 48 -7.53 0.22 6.95
N CYS A 49 -7.32 1.53 7.13
CA CYS A 49 -7.99 2.54 6.31
C CYS A 49 -7.28 2.65 4.97
N THR A 50 -7.99 2.37 3.89
CA THR A 50 -7.44 2.45 2.54
C THR A 50 -7.69 3.80 1.86
N ASP A 51 -8.61 4.61 2.37
CA ASP A 51 -8.80 5.98 1.91
C ASP A 51 -7.54 6.82 2.21
N GLN A 52 -7.11 7.61 1.23
CA GLN A 52 -5.86 8.36 1.30
C GLN A 52 -5.97 9.70 2.01
N ASN A 53 -7.16 10.28 2.01
CA ASN A 53 -7.44 11.59 2.58
C ASN A 53 -8.12 11.48 3.95
N ALA A 54 -8.65 10.30 4.26
CA ALA A 54 -9.21 9.97 5.54
C ALA A 54 -8.16 9.88 6.65
N GLN A 55 -8.56 10.29 7.85
CA GLN A 55 -7.84 9.92 9.06
C GLN A 55 -8.07 8.43 9.32
N ALA A 56 -6.98 7.69 9.58
CA ALA A 56 -7.08 6.26 9.90
C ALA A 56 -7.55 6.06 11.35
N THR A 57 -8.80 6.39 11.61
CA THR A 57 -9.57 6.17 12.84
C THR A 57 -10.94 5.58 12.46
N ALA A 58 -11.66 5.02 13.42
CA ALA A 58 -13.01 4.51 13.17
C ALA A 58 -13.92 5.62 12.58
N ASP A 59 -13.94 6.80 13.18
CA ASP A 59 -14.80 7.89 12.68
C ASP A 59 -14.25 8.59 11.43
N GLY A 60 -12.92 8.60 11.28
CA GLY A 60 -12.24 9.31 10.21
C GLY A 60 -12.21 8.56 8.89
N CYS A 61 -12.32 7.23 8.93
CA CYS A 61 -12.26 6.38 7.75
C CYS A 61 -13.66 6.00 7.27
N PRO A 62 -14.02 6.24 5.98
CA PRO A 62 -15.29 5.77 5.43
C PRO A 62 -15.43 4.25 5.60
N LYS A 63 -16.58 3.74 6.05
CA LYS A 63 -16.78 2.28 6.26
C LYS A 63 -16.49 1.43 5.03
N SER A 64 -16.75 1.96 3.83
CA SER A 64 -16.40 1.31 2.56
C SER A 64 -14.89 1.19 2.31
N ALA A 65 -14.07 1.90 3.08
CA ALA A 65 -12.60 1.89 2.98
C ALA A 65 -11.92 1.12 4.11
N TRP A 66 -12.69 0.49 5.01
CA TRP A 66 -12.17 -0.36 6.09
C TRP A 66 -11.79 -1.73 5.54
N GLN A 67 -10.56 -2.16 5.81
CA GLN A 67 -10.13 -3.54 5.55
C GLN A 67 -9.77 -4.21 6.86
N PHE A 68 -10.45 -5.31 7.17
CA PHE A 68 -10.15 -6.08 8.37
C PHE A 68 -8.76 -6.71 8.25
N LEU A 69 -7.98 -6.68 9.32
CA LEU A 69 -6.65 -7.28 9.39
C LEU A 69 -6.69 -8.53 10.26
N GLN A 70 -6.98 -8.34 11.55
CA GLN A 70 -7.02 -9.41 12.53
C GLN A 70 -7.79 -8.96 13.77
N ARG A 71 -8.24 -9.94 14.56
CA ARG A 71 -8.69 -9.74 15.93
C ARG A 71 -7.54 -10.04 16.89
N THR A 72 -7.37 -9.26 17.95
CA THR A 72 -6.32 -9.51 18.96
C THR A 72 -6.79 -9.13 20.35
N THR A 73 -6.46 -9.96 21.34
CA THR A 73 -6.62 -9.64 22.76
C THR A 73 -5.52 -8.69 23.22
N LEU A 74 -5.90 -7.47 23.57
CA LEU A 74 -5.04 -6.46 24.17
C LEU A 74 -5.10 -6.59 25.68
N LYS A 75 -3.96 -6.95 26.27
CA LYS A 75 -3.83 -7.15 27.72
C LYS A 75 -3.16 -5.93 28.36
N ASN A 76 -3.59 -5.61 29.58
CA ASN A 76 -2.98 -4.57 30.42
C ASN A 76 -2.93 -3.19 29.76
N VAL A 77 -3.96 -2.82 29.00
CA VAL A 77 -4.10 -1.48 28.43
C VAL A 77 -4.37 -0.50 29.55
N LYS A 78 -3.52 0.52 29.66
CA LYS A 78 -3.68 1.58 30.68
C LYS A 78 -4.57 2.68 30.12
N ILE A 79 -5.58 3.04 30.89
CA ILE A 79 -6.47 4.18 30.63
C ILE A 79 -6.24 5.14 31.78
N GLU A 80 -5.61 6.26 31.51
CA GLU A 80 -5.29 7.26 32.51
C GLU A 80 -6.42 8.30 32.56
N ASN A 81 -6.81 8.69 33.77
CA ASN A 81 -7.79 9.74 33.99
C ASN A 81 -9.12 9.54 33.23
N TRP A 82 -9.69 8.32 33.23
CA TRP A 82 -11.08 8.11 32.81
C TRP A 82 -12.01 8.86 33.76
N GLN A 83 -12.82 9.78 33.22
CA GLN A 83 -13.74 10.60 34.00
C GLN A 83 -15.19 10.17 33.76
N HIS A 84 -15.94 9.96 34.84
CA HIS A 84 -17.35 9.60 34.78
C HIS A 84 -18.15 10.34 35.85
N HIS A 85 -19.33 10.83 35.47
CA HIS A 85 -20.28 11.43 36.41
C HIS A 85 -21.20 10.36 36.99
N PHE A 86 -21.02 10.04 38.27
CA PHE A 86 -21.95 9.16 38.99
C PHE A 86 -23.07 9.98 39.60
N SER A 87 -24.31 9.77 39.18
CA SER A 87 -25.44 10.39 39.86
C SER A 87 -25.62 9.79 41.26
N GLY A 88 -26.30 10.53 42.15
CA GLY A 88 -26.62 10.01 43.49
C GLY A 88 -27.40 8.68 43.45
N LYS A 89 -28.19 8.44 42.39
CA LYS A 89 -28.90 7.17 42.19
C LYS A 89 -27.95 6.04 41.81
N ASP A 90 -26.98 6.30 40.95
CA ASP A 90 -25.97 5.32 40.53
C ASP A 90 -25.15 4.86 41.73
N ILE A 91 -24.75 5.82 42.57
CA ILE A 91 -23.99 5.58 43.79
C ILE A 91 -24.77 4.73 44.79
N VAL A 92 -26.06 5.02 45.00
CA VAL A 92 -26.92 4.23 45.90
C VAL A 92 -27.14 2.83 45.35
N ARG A 93 -27.35 2.69 44.04
CA ARG A 93 -27.65 1.40 43.39
C ARG A 93 -26.44 0.48 43.33
N ALA A 94 -25.28 1.02 42.97
CA ALA A 94 -24.02 0.30 42.86
C ALA A 94 -23.38 0.05 44.24
N GLY A 95 -23.65 0.93 45.20
CA GLY A 95 -23.04 0.93 46.52
C GLY A 95 -21.71 1.67 46.54
N TRP A 96 -21.54 2.57 47.51
CA TRP A 96 -20.36 3.43 47.64
C TRP A 96 -19.03 2.67 47.62
N GLN A 97 -18.92 1.60 48.41
CA GLN A 97 -17.69 0.80 48.51
C GLN A 97 -17.36 0.04 47.22
N SER A 98 -18.38 -0.29 46.42
CA SER A 98 -18.19 -1.00 45.15
C SER A 98 -17.65 -0.09 44.04
N LEU A 99 -17.98 1.21 44.11
CA LEU A 99 -17.49 2.21 43.15
C LEU A 99 -16.14 2.78 43.56
N PHE A 100 -15.99 3.12 44.84
CA PHE A 100 -14.89 3.94 45.35
C PHE A 100 -13.95 3.20 46.32
N GLY A 101 -14.17 1.91 46.56
CA GLY A 101 -13.28 1.05 47.37
C GLY A 101 -12.25 0.28 46.54
N ASP A 102 -11.41 -0.53 47.21
CA ASP A 102 -10.27 -1.21 46.58
C ASP A 102 -10.65 -2.34 45.58
N VAL A 103 -11.94 -2.71 45.46
CA VAL A 103 -12.44 -3.89 44.70
C VAL A 103 -13.36 -3.47 43.56
N ALA A 104 -13.08 -2.35 42.90
CA ALA A 104 -14.03 -1.73 41.98
C ALA A 104 -14.06 -2.31 40.54
N GLY A 105 -13.73 -3.60 40.35
CA GLY A 105 -13.57 -4.17 39.01
C GLY A 105 -14.87 -4.41 38.23
N SER A 106 -15.85 -5.12 38.82
CA SER A 106 -17.03 -5.60 38.07
C SER A 106 -18.15 -4.57 37.94
N ILE A 107 -18.23 -3.62 38.88
CA ILE A 107 -19.28 -2.59 38.87
C ILE A 107 -18.82 -1.36 38.07
N LEU A 108 -17.57 -0.90 38.21
CA LEU A 108 -17.05 0.16 37.33
C LEU A 108 -17.07 -0.28 35.86
N PHE A 109 -16.93 -1.59 35.60
CA PHE A 109 -17.00 -2.13 34.26
C PHE A 109 -18.28 -1.74 33.51
N SER A 110 -19.47 -1.80 34.14
CA SER A 110 -20.71 -1.48 33.42
C SER A 110 -20.78 -0.02 33.00
N PHE A 111 -20.30 0.90 33.84
CA PHE A 111 -20.27 2.33 33.53
C PHE A 111 -19.20 2.65 32.47
N PHE A 112 -18.01 2.05 32.62
CA PHE A 112 -16.94 2.19 31.63
C PHE A 112 -17.36 1.63 30.26
N ALA A 113 -18.05 0.48 30.24
CA ALA A 113 -18.56 -0.11 29.02
C ALA A 113 -19.65 0.76 28.35
N GLU A 114 -20.53 1.37 29.14
CA GLU A 114 -21.55 2.30 28.61
C GLU A 114 -20.91 3.56 28.00
N ASP A 115 -19.96 4.20 28.68
CA ASP A 115 -19.24 5.37 28.14
C ASP A 115 -18.46 5.02 26.86
N MET A 116 -17.89 3.81 26.80
CA MET A 116 -17.20 3.29 25.62
C MET A 116 -18.19 3.05 24.46
N MET A 117 -19.36 2.44 24.70
CA MET A 117 -20.41 2.25 23.71
C MET A 117 -20.85 3.60 23.12
N ASP A 118 -21.10 4.58 24.00
CA ASP A 118 -21.48 5.92 23.60
C ASP A 118 -20.39 6.56 22.75
N CYS A 119 -19.12 6.41 23.15
CA CYS A 119 -17.99 6.88 22.36
C CYS A 119 -17.93 6.21 20.98
N LEU A 120 -18.06 4.88 20.89
CA LEU A 120 -18.05 4.16 19.61
C LEU A 120 -19.23 4.51 18.70
N HIS A 121 -20.33 5.01 19.28
CA HIS A 121 -21.46 5.56 18.53
C HIS A 121 -21.33 7.05 18.18
N GLY A 122 -20.14 7.64 18.41
CA GLY A 122 -19.84 9.03 18.04
C GLY A 122 -20.30 10.07 19.05
N SER A 123 -20.62 9.67 20.29
CA SER A 123 -20.94 10.60 21.37
C SER A 123 -19.70 11.37 21.80
N ALA A 124 -19.69 12.68 21.56
CA ALA A 124 -18.59 13.54 21.98
C ALA A 124 -18.40 13.55 23.51
N SER A 125 -19.48 13.37 24.29
CA SER A 125 -19.40 13.22 25.74
C SER A 125 -18.88 11.85 26.15
N GLY A 126 -19.32 10.78 25.46
CA GLY A 126 -18.78 9.43 25.67
C GLY A 126 -17.29 9.35 25.36
N CYS A 127 -16.79 10.12 24.38
CA CYS A 127 -15.38 10.16 24.02
C CYS A 127 -14.55 11.21 24.78
N ALA A 128 -15.11 11.94 25.75
CA ALA A 128 -14.42 13.03 26.43
C ALA A 128 -13.13 12.59 27.15
N TRP A 129 -13.06 11.33 27.58
CA TRP A 129 -11.88 10.72 28.19
C TRP A 129 -10.91 10.09 27.16
N ALA A 130 -11.34 9.92 25.92
CA ALA A 130 -10.65 9.13 24.89
C ALA A 130 -9.72 9.96 23.97
N TYR A 131 -9.35 11.19 24.35
CA TYR A 131 -8.59 12.13 23.50
C TYR A 131 -7.20 11.65 23.02
N ALA A 132 -6.74 10.47 23.45
CA ALA A 132 -5.67 9.75 22.78
C ALA A 132 -6.04 8.27 22.66
N THR A 133 -6.26 7.82 21.44
CA THR A 133 -6.48 6.42 21.03
C THR A 133 -5.38 5.49 21.60
N TYR A 134 -5.53 5.03 22.84
CA TYR A 134 -4.60 4.13 23.54
C TYR A 134 -4.93 2.67 23.25
N VAL A 135 -4.99 2.36 21.96
CA VAL A 135 -4.80 0.99 21.50
C VAL A 135 -3.31 0.90 21.19
N PRO A 136 -2.52 0.02 21.83
CA PRO A 136 -1.12 -0.19 21.46
C PRO A 136 -1.05 -0.91 20.10
N VAL A 137 -1.53 -0.26 19.04
CA VAL A 137 -1.57 -0.73 17.66
C VAL A 137 -0.17 -1.11 17.21
N GLU A 138 0.85 -0.35 17.63
CA GLU A 138 2.24 -0.66 17.31
C GLU A 138 2.74 -1.96 17.92
N GLY A 139 2.23 -2.39 19.09
CA GLY A 139 2.60 -3.68 19.68
C GLY A 139 1.88 -4.85 19.01
N ALA A 140 0.56 -4.76 18.88
CA ALA A 140 -0.29 -5.82 18.35
C ALA A 140 -0.16 -6.04 16.84
N LEU A 141 0.18 -4.98 16.07
CA LEU A 141 0.41 -5.03 14.63
C LEU A 141 1.87 -4.74 14.27
N SER A 142 2.83 -4.92 15.19
CA SER A 142 4.23 -4.55 14.96
C SER A 142 4.77 -5.11 13.63
N GLU A 143 4.56 -6.39 13.36
CA GLU A 143 5.00 -7.05 12.12
C GLU A 143 4.36 -6.43 10.88
N ILE A 144 3.03 -6.23 10.89
CA ILE A 144 2.28 -5.63 9.77
C ILE A 144 2.70 -4.17 9.57
N SER A 145 2.79 -3.40 10.65
CA SER A 145 3.21 -2.00 10.64
C SER A 145 4.63 -1.84 10.09
N ASN A 146 5.56 -2.69 10.53
CA ASN A 146 6.94 -2.68 10.06
C ASN A 146 7.03 -3.07 8.59
N ALA A 147 6.31 -4.11 8.16
CA ALA A 147 6.27 -4.50 6.76
C ALA A 147 5.66 -3.41 5.86
N VAL A 148 4.56 -2.78 6.28
CA VAL A 148 3.95 -1.66 5.56
C VAL A 148 4.89 -0.45 5.52
N LYS A 149 5.54 -0.09 6.63
CA LYS A 149 6.53 1.00 6.68
C LYS A 149 7.73 0.72 5.77
N ALA A 150 8.23 -0.52 5.75
CA ALA A 150 9.32 -0.95 4.89
C ALA A 150 8.92 -0.90 3.41
N ALA A 151 7.75 -1.43 3.05
CA ALA A 151 7.21 -1.37 1.70
C ALA A 151 6.93 0.08 1.27
N ASP A 152 6.49 0.95 2.18
CA ASP A 152 6.31 2.38 1.95
C ASP A 152 7.62 3.12 1.70
N ALA A 153 8.65 2.83 2.49
CA ALA A 153 9.99 3.39 2.30
C ALA A 153 10.59 2.92 0.97
N ALA A 154 10.49 1.62 0.68
CA ALA A 154 10.95 1.04 -0.58
C ALA A 154 10.16 1.59 -1.78
N ALA A 155 8.84 1.80 -1.65
CA ALA A 155 8.01 2.42 -2.67
C ALA A 155 8.31 3.93 -2.87
N ARG A 156 8.99 4.61 -1.94
CA ARG A 156 9.47 5.99 -2.11
C ARG A 156 10.85 6.07 -2.75
N THR A 157 11.69 5.04 -2.58
CA THR A 157 13.05 5.03 -3.12
C THR A 157 13.20 4.22 -4.39
N GLY A 158 12.29 3.27 -4.65
CA GLY A 158 12.35 2.30 -5.74
C GLY A 158 13.31 1.14 -5.48
N VAL A 159 14.00 1.13 -4.34
CA VAL A 159 15.03 0.14 -4.00
C VAL A 159 14.44 -0.89 -3.04
N GLY A 160 14.61 -2.18 -3.34
CA GLY A 160 14.16 -3.28 -2.48
C GLY A 160 12.64 -3.39 -2.35
N PHE A 161 11.87 -2.74 -3.23
CA PHE A 161 10.40 -2.79 -3.15
C PHE A 161 9.87 -4.20 -3.36
N THR A 162 10.41 -4.94 -4.32
CA THR A 162 10.03 -6.32 -4.59
C THR A 162 10.18 -7.20 -3.35
N ASP A 163 11.26 -7.05 -2.57
CA ASP A 163 11.48 -7.84 -1.36
C ASP A 163 10.65 -7.36 -0.17
N ALA A 164 10.47 -6.05 -0.01
CA ALA A 164 9.55 -5.50 0.98
C ALA A 164 8.09 -5.90 0.70
N TRP A 165 7.71 -5.95 -0.57
CA TRP A 165 6.40 -6.41 -1.03
C TRP A 165 6.21 -7.91 -0.78
N LYS A 166 7.22 -8.74 -1.11
CA LYS A 166 7.21 -10.17 -0.78
C LYS A 166 7.06 -10.41 0.74
N ALA A 167 7.82 -9.69 1.55
CA ALA A 167 7.77 -9.79 3.01
C ALA A 167 6.37 -9.41 3.55
N LEU A 168 5.77 -8.34 3.00
CA LEU A 168 4.40 -7.96 3.34
C LEU A 168 3.37 -9.03 2.94
N ARG A 169 3.47 -9.60 1.74
CA ARG A 169 2.57 -10.68 1.28
C ARG A 169 2.73 -11.96 2.12
N ALA A 170 3.90 -12.21 2.71
CA ALA A 170 4.13 -13.36 3.57
C ALA A 170 3.34 -13.31 4.89
N LEU A 171 2.86 -12.13 5.30
CA LEU A 171 2.08 -11.95 6.54
C LEU A 171 0.65 -12.51 6.46
N LYS A 172 0.25 -13.12 5.34
CA LYS A 172 -1.07 -13.75 5.14
C LYS A 172 -2.24 -12.82 5.51
N LEU A 173 -2.07 -11.53 5.25
CA LEU A 173 -3.13 -10.56 5.42
C LEU A 173 -4.31 -10.90 4.51
N PRO A 174 -5.54 -10.52 4.91
CA PRO A 174 -6.68 -10.50 4.01
C PRO A 174 -6.32 -9.80 2.68
N GLU A 175 -6.74 -10.38 1.55
CA GLU A 175 -6.27 -9.92 0.23
C GLU A 175 -6.69 -8.47 -0.06
N ASP A 176 -7.79 -8.03 0.53
CA ASP A 176 -8.33 -6.68 0.46
C ASP A 176 -7.43 -5.64 1.11
N ALA A 177 -6.85 -5.97 2.25
CA ALA A 177 -5.80 -5.20 2.88
C ALA A 177 -4.56 -5.16 1.99
N ILE A 178 -4.17 -6.28 1.38
CA ILE A 178 -3.04 -6.32 0.42
C ILE A 178 -3.31 -5.40 -0.77
N VAL A 179 -4.47 -5.50 -1.42
CA VAL A 179 -4.87 -4.65 -2.56
C VAL A 179 -4.94 -3.17 -2.16
N GLY A 180 -5.48 -2.87 -0.97
CA GLY A 180 -5.56 -1.51 -0.43
C GLY A 180 -4.18 -0.89 -0.16
N ILE A 181 -3.26 -1.65 0.44
CA ILE A 181 -1.86 -1.25 0.62
C ILE A 181 -1.22 -1.07 -0.76
N PHE A 182 -1.43 -2.04 -1.67
CA PHE A 182 -0.87 -2.01 -3.00
C PHE A 182 -1.28 -0.78 -3.78
N ARG A 183 -2.56 -0.39 -3.75
CA ARG A 183 -3.04 0.83 -4.42
C ARG A 183 -2.31 2.07 -3.92
N LYS A 184 -2.10 2.17 -2.60
CA LYS A 184 -1.42 3.31 -1.98
C LYS A 184 0.08 3.33 -2.30
N LEU A 185 0.74 2.18 -2.27
CA LEU A 185 2.16 2.04 -2.61
C LEU A 185 2.42 2.16 -4.11
N GLY A 186 1.56 1.57 -4.93
CA GLY A 186 1.59 1.59 -6.39
C GLY A 186 1.51 3.00 -6.97
N GLN A 187 0.75 3.92 -6.36
CA GLN A 187 0.78 5.33 -6.74
C GLN A 187 2.11 6.04 -6.41
N ARG A 188 2.79 5.63 -5.34
CA ARG A 188 4.13 6.16 -4.99
C ARG A 188 5.20 5.61 -5.92
N LEU A 189 5.13 4.31 -6.21
CA LEU A 189 5.95 3.63 -7.22
C LEU A 189 5.72 4.22 -8.61
N ARG A 190 4.48 4.50 -8.99
CA ARG A 190 4.16 5.25 -10.22
C ARG A 190 4.92 6.57 -10.26
N GLY A 191 4.97 7.29 -9.14
CA GLY A 191 5.75 8.52 -9.01
C GLY A 191 7.27 8.35 -9.22
N LEU A 192 7.79 7.13 -9.22
CA LEU A 192 9.19 6.79 -9.48
C LEU A 192 9.38 6.13 -10.85
N CYS A 193 8.54 5.15 -11.20
CA CYS A 193 8.56 4.46 -12.50
C CYS A 193 8.17 5.39 -13.66
N LEU A 194 7.49 6.53 -13.40
CA LEU A 194 7.23 7.60 -14.38
C LEU A 194 8.22 8.78 -14.27
N LYS A 195 9.36 8.62 -13.60
CA LYS A 195 10.34 9.72 -13.42
C LYS A 195 11.77 9.38 -13.80
N ASP A 196 12.10 8.12 -14.02
CA ASP A 196 13.46 7.67 -14.33
C ASP A 196 13.47 7.11 -15.75
N SER A 197 13.87 7.90 -16.74
CA SER A 197 13.84 7.46 -18.15
C SER A 197 14.79 8.29 -19.02
N PHE A 198 15.06 7.76 -20.21
CA PHE A 198 15.94 8.35 -21.21
C PHE A 198 15.22 8.54 -22.56
N PRO A 199 15.57 9.55 -23.37
CA PRO A 199 15.08 9.65 -24.74
C PRO A 199 15.33 8.41 -25.59
N ALA A 200 14.47 8.15 -26.57
CA ALA A 200 14.49 6.96 -27.45
C ALA A 200 15.88 6.62 -28.02
N ALA A 201 16.62 7.65 -28.43
CA ALA A 201 17.92 7.50 -29.08
C ALA A 201 19.07 7.19 -28.12
N THR A 202 18.81 7.12 -26.80
CA THR A 202 19.85 6.90 -25.79
C THR A 202 20.49 5.54 -25.99
N PRO A 203 21.82 5.46 -26.19
CA PRO A 203 22.47 4.18 -26.39
C PRO A 203 22.72 3.48 -25.05
N VAL A 204 22.42 2.19 -24.98
CA VAL A 204 22.69 1.27 -23.86
C VAL A 204 23.74 0.24 -24.26
N LEU A 205 24.53 -0.21 -23.28
CA LEU A 205 25.57 -1.22 -23.48
C LEU A 205 25.01 -2.64 -23.28
N LEU A 206 25.08 -3.46 -24.33
CA LEU A 206 24.74 -4.88 -24.24
C LEU A 206 25.88 -5.67 -23.57
N ALA A 207 25.55 -6.85 -23.06
CA ALA A 207 26.52 -7.73 -22.40
C ALA A 207 27.65 -8.22 -23.33
N ASP A 208 27.42 -8.27 -24.64
CA ASP A 208 28.43 -8.63 -25.65
C ASP A 208 29.36 -7.46 -26.04
N GLY A 209 29.18 -6.29 -25.41
CA GLY A 209 29.93 -5.08 -25.68
C GLY A 209 29.41 -4.24 -26.85
N SER A 210 28.39 -4.71 -27.56
CA SER A 210 27.70 -3.91 -28.57
C SER A 210 26.77 -2.87 -27.94
N VAL A 211 26.27 -1.94 -28.75
CA VAL A 211 25.43 -0.83 -28.29
C VAL A 211 24.11 -0.86 -29.04
N LYS A 212 23.02 -0.65 -28.30
CA LYS A 212 21.67 -0.58 -28.85
C LYS A 212 20.98 0.69 -28.38
N ARG A 213 20.07 1.25 -29.17
CA ARG A 213 19.19 2.31 -28.67
C ARG A 213 18.21 1.73 -27.66
N ILE A 214 17.90 2.48 -26.60
CA ILE A 214 17.01 2.04 -25.52
C ILE A 214 15.62 1.66 -26.05
N ASP A 215 15.10 2.35 -27.06
CA ASP A 215 13.79 2.05 -27.67
C ASP A 215 13.78 0.81 -28.56
N ALA A 216 14.96 0.29 -28.93
CA ALA A 216 15.13 -0.92 -29.73
C ALA A 216 15.47 -2.15 -28.88
N VAL A 217 15.65 -1.98 -27.56
CA VAL A 217 15.85 -3.07 -26.62
C VAL A 217 14.54 -3.82 -26.43
N LYS A 218 14.63 -5.15 -26.33
CA LYS A 218 13.49 -6.05 -26.15
C LYS A 218 13.67 -6.90 -24.90
N VAL A 219 12.54 -7.38 -24.36
CA VAL A 219 12.55 -8.41 -23.31
C VAL A 219 13.40 -9.60 -23.78
N GLY A 220 14.30 -10.07 -22.91
CA GLY A 220 15.26 -11.13 -23.18
C GLY A 220 16.61 -10.66 -23.73
N ASP A 221 16.75 -9.41 -24.21
CA ASP A 221 18.08 -8.84 -24.51
C ASP A 221 18.92 -8.82 -23.22
N ARG A 222 20.23 -9.08 -23.32
CA ARG A 222 21.13 -9.07 -22.16
C ARG A 222 21.96 -7.79 -22.13
N LEU A 223 21.79 -6.98 -21.09
CA LEU A 223 22.59 -5.78 -20.85
C LEU A 223 23.78 -6.09 -19.95
N LEU A 224 24.81 -5.27 -20.07
CA LEU A 224 25.86 -5.25 -19.05
C LEU A 224 25.34 -4.54 -17.81
N ALA A 225 25.42 -5.20 -16.66
CA ALA A 225 24.99 -4.69 -15.37
C ALA A 225 26.09 -4.87 -14.34
N THR A 226 26.07 -4.07 -13.27
CA THR A 226 27.08 -4.11 -12.21
C THR A 226 26.41 -3.96 -10.86
N ASP A 227 26.67 -4.88 -9.93
CA ASP A 227 26.47 -4.66 -8.51
C ASP A 227 27.57 -3.72 -8.02
N PRO A 228 27.28 -2.46 -7.67
CA PRO A 228 28.30 -1.53 -7.25
C PRO A 228 28.86 -1.85 -5.85
N ASP A 229 28.12 -2.58 -5.02
CA ASP A 229 28.51 -2.91 -3.64
C ASP A 229 29.39 -4.17 -3.63
N ALA A 230 29.02 -5.20 -4.40
CA ALA A 230 29.85 -6.40 -4.57
C ALA A 230 30.99 -6.20 -5.59
N GLY A 231 30.89 -5.17 -6.45
CA GLY A 231 31.85 -4.90 -7.52
C GLY A 231 31.80 -5.91 -8.66
N THR A 232 30.76 -6.74 -8.73
CA THR A 232 30.58 -7.77 -9.74
C THR A 232 29.88 -7.18 -10.97
N THR A 233 30.41 -7.47 -12.16
CA THR A 233 29.83 -7.04 -13.43
C THR A 233 29.47 -8.27 -14.25
N GLY A 234 28.26 -8.30 -14.80
CA GLY A 234 27.74 -9.48 -15.48
C GLY A 234 26.59 -9.18 -16.43
N PRO A 235 26.17 -10.20 -17.21
CA PRO A 235 25.07 -10.07 -18.15
C PRO A 235 23.72 -10.26 -17.46
N GLU A 236 22.83 -9.27 -17.54
CA GLU A 236 21.48 -9.37 -16.97
C GLU A 236 20.39 -9.26 -18.06
N PRO A 237 19.36 -10.12 -18.06
CA PRO A 237 18.28 -10.04 -19.02
C PRO A 237 17.33 -8.87 -18.72
N VAL A 238 16.87 -8.22 -19.78
CA VAL A 238 15.78 -7.26 -19.74
C VAL A 238 14.47 -8.03 -19.52
N THR A 239 13.76 -7.71 -18.44
CA THR A 239 12.48 -8.33 -18.09
C THR A 239 11.30 -7.48 -18.55
N SER A 240 11.47 -6.18 -18.76
CA SER A 240 10.41 -5.28 -19.23
C SER A 240 10.96 -4.03 -19.90
N THR A 241 10.14 -3.39 -20.73
CA THR A 241 10.41 -2.11 -21.38
C THR A 241 9.23 -1.17 -21.15
N PHE A 242 9.49 0.07 -20.75
CA PHE A 242 8.45 1.07 -20.48
C PHE A 242 8.70 2.34 -21.27
N SER A 243 7.64 3.08 -21.57
CA SER A 243 7.79 4.41 -22.16
C SER A 243 6.68 5.34 -21.70
N HIS A 244 6.99 6.63 -21.58
CA HIS A 244 6.02 7.67 -21.23
C HIS A 244 6.45 9.03 -21.83
N SER A 245 5.55 10.00 -21.81
CA SER A 245 5.87 11.38 -22.20
C SER A 245 6.51 12.13 -21.04
N ALA A 246 7.64 12.81 -21.28
CA ALA A 246 8.29 13.67 -20.29
C ALA A 246 8.41 15.11 -20.81
N ASP A 247 7.96 16.09 -20.02
CA ASP A 247 7.97 17.51 -20.39
C ASP A 247 9.33 18.20 -20.14
N ARG A 248 10.14 17.63 -19.25
CA ARG A 248 11.42 18.22 -18.81
C ARG A 248 12.50 17.17 -18.74
N LEU A 249 13.65 17.51 -19.28
CA LEU A 249 14.87 16.70 -19.19
C LEU A 249 16.01 17.52 -18.59
N LEU A 250 17.06 16.82 -18.17
CA LEU A 250 18.37 17.37 -17.87
C LEU A 250 19.36 16.92 -18.94
N GLN A 251 20.18 17.85 -19.41
CA GLN A 251 21.41 17.52 -20.10
C GLN A 251 22.55 17.51 -19.11
N ILE A 252 23.21 16.35 -18.98
CA ILE A 252 24.45 16.19 -18.24
C ILE A 252 25.58 16.19 -19.26
N SER A 253 26.56 17.06 -19.06
CA SER A 253 27.78 17.15 -19.87
C SER A 253 28.96 16.62 -19.07
N PHE A 254 29.87 15.93 -19.73
CA PHE A 254 31.04 15.30 -19.13
C PHE A 254 32.35 15.94 -19.59
N ALA A 255 33.44 15.68 -18.88
CA ALA A 255 34.74 16.32 -19.10
C ALA A 255 35.35 16.03 -20.48
N ASP A 256 35.02 14.91 -21.11
CA ASP A 256 35.45 14.54 -22.47
C ASP A 256 34.56 15.12 -23.58
N GLY A 257 33.57 15.95 -23.23
CA GLY A 257 32.57 16.49 -24.14
C GLY A 257 31.36 15.59 -24.40
N GLY A 258 31.34 14.38 -23.79
CA GLY A 258 30.20 13.48 -23.77
C GLY A 258 28.97 14.12 -23.13
N ARG A 259 27.79 13.63 -23.52
CA ARG A 259 26.51 14.16 -23.03
C ARG A 259 25.44 13.08 -22.92
N ILE A 260 24.58 13.22 -21.93
CA ILE A 260 23.37 12.40 -21.74
C ILE A 260 22.18 13.34 -21.55
N LEU A 261 21.05 12.97 -22.14
CA LEU A 261 19.74 13.52 -21.80
C LEU A 261 19.00 12.50 -20.96
N THR A 262 18.43 12.93 -19.83
CA THR A 262 17.71 12.05 -18.90
C THR A 262 16.62 12.84 -18.19
N THR A 263 15.61 12.16 -17.67
CA THR A 263 14.69 12.79 -16.73
C THR A 263 15.40 13.20 -15.43
N PRO A 264 14.93 14.23 -14.70
CA PRO A 264 15.59 14.72 -13.49
C PRO A 264 15.74 13.70 -12.35
N GLY A 265 14.81 12.74 -12.25
CA GLY A 265 14.80 11.74 -11.18
C GLY A 265 15.81 10.61 -11.35
N HIS A 266 16.28 10.37 -12.58
CA HIS A 266 17.03 9.16 -12.90
C HIS A 266 18.29 9.03 -12.05
N ARG A 267 18.50 7.84 -11.48
CA ARG A 267 19.59 7.58 -10.54
C ARG A 267 20.87 7.20 -11.26
N MET A 268 21.96 7.86 -10.90
CA MET A 268 23.31 7.59 -11.40
C MET A 268 24.22 7.23 -10.23
N TYR A 269 25.10 6.24 -10.43
CA TYR A 269 25.98 5.79 -9.36
C TYR A 269 27.23 6.68 -9.25
N VAL A 270 27.38 7.34 -8.10
CA VAL A 270 28.56 8.12 -7.73
C VAL A 270 29.30 7.40 -6.60
N PRO A 271 30.49 6.82 -6.83
CA PRO A 271 31.25 6.16 -5.78
C PRO A 271 31.46 7.07 -4.55
N GLY A 272 31.23 6.51 -3.36
CA GLY A 272 31.26 7.24 -2.09
C GLY A 272 29.99 8.02 -1.73
N ARG A 273 29.12 8.32 -2.71
CA ARG A 273 27.78 8.92 -2.49
C ARG A 273 26.63 7.96 -2.76
N GLY A 274 26.88 6.86 -3.46
CA GLY A 274 25.86 5.88 -3.85
C GLY A 274 25.00 6.38 -5.02
N TRP A 275 23.73 5.99 -5.02
CA TRP A 275 22.75 6.38 -6.04
C TRP A 275 22.29 7.83 -5.85
N VAL A 276 22.60 8.69 -6.82
CA VAL A 276 22.27 10.12 -6.80
C VAL A 276 21.30 10.43 -7.94
N HIS A 277 20.24 11.20 -7.68
CA HIS A 277 19.34 11.71 -8.73
C HIS A 277 20.11 12.60 -9.71
N ALA A 278 19.77 12.53 -11.00
CA ALA A 278 20.38 13.38 -12.03
C ALA A 278 20.29 14.88 -11.69
N SER A 279 19.19 15.33 -11.07
CA SER A 279 19.03 16.71 -10.60
C SER A 279 19.90 17.11 -9.40
N SER A 280 20.44 16.13 -8.69
CA SER A 280 21.27 16.30 -7.48
C SER A 280 22.75 16.01 -7.73
N LEU A 281 23.11 15.75 -8.99
CA LEU A 281 24.50 15.74 -9.40
C LEU A 281 25.06 17.17 -9.35
N HIS A 282 26.37 17.26 -9.17
CA HIS A 282 27.12 18.50 -9.20
C HIS A 282 28.28 18.36 -10.18
N ARG A 283 28.82 19.50 -10.61
CA ARG A 283 30.10 19.51 -11.32
C ARG A 283 31.17 18.83 -10.45
N ALA A 284 32.05 18.07 -11.09
CA ALA A 284 33.08 17.22 -10.49
C ALA A 284 32.59 15.92 -9.82
N ASP A 285 31.28 15.66 -9.74
CA ASP A 285 30.80 14.31 -9.44
C ASP A 285 31.33 13.34 -10.51
N SER A 286 31.64 12.11 -10.09
CA SER A 286 32.28 11.11 -10.93
C SER A 286 31.45 9.85 -10.97
N LEU A 287 31.00 9.46 -12.17
CA LEU A 287 30.15 8.28 -12.37
C LEU A 287 31.00 7.04 -12.65
N ARG A 288 30.54 5.88 -12.17
CA ARG A 288 31.23 4.61 -12.39
C ARG A 288 31.02 4.09 -13.82
N THR A 289 32.09 3.63 -14.45
CA THR A 289 32.09 2.93 -15.75
C THR A 289 32.14 1.40 -15.57
N PRO A 290 31.97 0.58 -16.63
CA PRO A 290 32.05 -0.88 -16.53
C PRO A 290 33.37 -1.42 -15.98
N THR A 291 34.48 -0.73 -16.23
CA THR A 291 35.81 -1.12 -15.76
C THR A 291 36.09 -0.67 -14.33
N GLY A 292 35.15 0.05 -13.70
CA GLY A 292 35.35 0.70 -12.41
C GLY A 292 36.08 2.04 -12.49
N ALA A 293 36.57 2.45 -13.66
CA ALA A 293 37.06 3.81 -13.90
C ALA A 293 35.94 4.85 -13.73
N LEU A 294 36.33 6.11 -13.59
CA LEU A 294 35.43 7.22 -13.27
C LEU A 294 35.24 8.17 -14.46
N HIS A 295 34.01 8.65 -14.64
CA HIS A 295 33.64 9.60 -15.66
C HIS A 295 33.06 10.89 -15.06
N THR A 296 33.79 12.00 -15.19
CA THR A 296 33.52 13.22 -14.42
C THR A 296 32.50 14.14 -15.10
N VAL A 297 31.50 14.56 -14.32
CA VAL A 297 30.47 15.53 -14.71
C VAL A 297 31.07 16.94 -14.81
N ALA A 298 30.91 17.56 -15.97
CA ALA A 298 31.34 18.93 -16.24
C ALA A 298 30.24 19.98 -16.01
N GLY A 299 28.96 19.58 -16.16
CA GLY A 299 27.84 20.48 -15.93
C GLY A 299 26.49 19.82 -16.16
N ILE A 300 25.45 20.42 -15.59
CA ILE A 300 24.08 19.94 -15.66
C ILE A 300 23.19 21.14 -15.98
N ARG A 301 22.27 20.99 -16.93
CA ARG A 301 21.32 22.05 -17.28
C ARG A 301 19.95 21.48 -17.63
N PRO A 302 18.85 22.17 -17.28
CA PRO A 302 17.52 21.78 -17.72
C PRO A 302 17.35 21.99 -19.23
N VAL A 303 16.52 21.14 -19.84
CA VAL A 303 16.11 21.19 -21.24
C VAL A 303 14.59 21.03 -21.28
N ALA A 304 13.90 22.05 -21.79
CA ALA A 304 12.47 21.97 -22.09
C ALA A 304 12.31 21.32 -23.47
N ALA A 305 12.05 20.01 -23.48
CA ALA A 305 11.87 19.25 -24.70
C ALA A 305 10.88 18.11 -24.43
N PRO A 306 9.56 18.39 -24.48
CA PRO A 306 8.53 17.36 -24.39
C PRO A 306 8.80 16.26 -25.42
N GLN A 307 9.06 15.05 -24.94
CA GLN A 307 9.33 13.91 -25.81
C GLN A 307 9.01 12.58 -25.12
N GLN A 308 8.83 11.54 -25.92
CA GLN A 308 8.73 10.18 -25.42
C GLN A 308 10.08 9.75 -24.84
N VAL A 309 10.05 9.12 -23.67
CA VAL A 309 11.21 8.58 -22.97
C VAL A 309 10.95 7.11 -22.62
N TRP A 310 12.03 6.36 -22.45
CA TRP A 310 12.04 4.92 -22.20
C TRP A 310 12.83 4.58 -20.93
N ASP A 311 12.42 3.50 -20.28
CA ASP A 311 13.18 2.83 -19.24
C ASP A 311 13.06 1.31 -19.39
N LEU A 312 13.93 0.57 -18.72
CA LEU A 312 14.05 -0.89 -18.84
C LEU A 312 14.03 -1.53 -17.45
N SER A 313 13.33 -2.64 -17.26
CA SER A 313 13.59 -3.48 -16.07
C SER A 313 14.66 -4.51 -16.39
N ILE A 314 15.69 -4.55 -15.55
CA ILE A 314 16.80 -5.49 -15.62
C ILE A 314 16.70 -6.46 -14.44
N ALA A 315 16.82 -7.76 -14.71
CA ALA A 315 16.76 -8.78 -13.66
C ALA A 315 17.90 -8.62 -12.64
N ASP A 316 17.62 -9.07 -11.41
CA ASP A 316 18.52 -9.24 -10.26
C ASP A 316 19.27 -7.98 -9.78
N LEU A 317 20.11 -7.39 -10.62
CA LEU A 317 20.97 -6.26 -10.26
C LEU A 317 20.30 -4.88 -10.38
N HIS A 318 19.25 -4.78 -11.19
CA HIS A 318 18.52 -3.52 -11.43
C HIS A 318 19.43 -2.34 -11.85
N THR A 319 20.50 -2.66 -12.58
CA THR A 319 21.41 -1.66 -13.13
C THR A 319 21.71 -1.94 -14.59
N PHE A 320 22.08 -0.90 -15.31
CA PHE A 320 22.60 -1.01 -16.67
C PHE A 320 23.49 0.20 -17.00
N TYR A 321 24.12 0.16 -18.17
CA TYR A 321 24.97 1.25 -18.64
C TYR A 321 24.33 1.99 -19.81
N VAL A 322 24.25 3.32 -19.68
CA VAL A 322 23.93 4.25 -20.77
C VAL A 322 25.20 4.98 -21.22
N LEU A 323 25.29 5.31 -22.51
CA LEU A 323 26.48 5.96 -23.07
C LEU A 323 26.41 7.49 -22.90
N ALA A 324 27.37 8.04 -22.15
CA ALA A 324 27.73 9.45 -22.13
C ALA A 324 28.68 9.76 -23.30
N GLY A 325 28.11 9.99 -24.48
CA GLY A 325 28.90 10.02 -25.71
C GLY A 325 29.44 8.63 -26.04
N ARG A 326 30.72 8.36 -25.75
CA ARG A 326 31.35 7.05 -25.95
C ARG A 326 31.58 6.27 -24.65
N THR A 327 31.41 6.92 -23.51
CA THR A 327 31.77 6.36 -22.20
C THR A 327 30.51 5.86 -21.49
N PRO A 328 30.39 4.57 -21.17
CA PRO A 328 29.23 4.05 -20.45
C PRO A 328 29.25 4.47 -18.98
N VAL A 329 28.11 4.92 -18.45
CA VAL A 329 27.94 5.28 -17.03
C VAL A 329 26.84 4.45 -16.39
N LEU A 330 27.06 4.02 -15.14
CA LEU A 330 26.17 3.13 -14.42
C LEU A 330 24.92 3.87 -13.94
N VAL A 331 23.77 3.36 -14.34
CA VAL A 331 22.45 3.87 -13.97
C VAL A 331 21.60 2.76 -13.39
N HIS A 332 20.61 3.16 -12.60
CA HIS A 332 19.70 2.24 -11.93
C HIS A 332 18.36 2.25 -12.66
N ASN A 333 17.77 1.09 -12.90
CA ASN A 333 16.36 1.02 -13.25
C ASN A 333 15.52 0.77 -12.01
N VAL A 334 14.33 1.36 -11.92
CA VAL A 334 13.40 0.93 -10.88
C VAL A 334 12.82 -0.41 -11.31
N ASP A 335 13.00 -1.42 -10.47
CA ASP A 335 12.22 -2.64 -10.60
C ASP A 335 10.78 -2.28 -10.26
N CYS A 336 9.92 -2.27 -11.27
CA CYS A 336 8.50 -2.06 -11.08
C CYS A 336 7.88 -3.47 -11.10
N PRO A 337 7.78 -4.19 -9.96
CA PRO A 337 7.15 -5.53 -9.89
C PRO A 337 5.63 -5.46 -10.07
N VAL A 338 5.18 -4.36 -10.65
CA VAL A 338 3.82 -3.88 -10.74
C VAL A 338 3.69 -3.35 -12.16
N TYR A 339 2.77 -3.89 -12.92
CA TYR A 339 2.35 -3.24 -14.15
C TYR A 339 1.48 -2.05 -13.77
N PHE A 340 1.94 -0.85 -14.12
CA PHE A 340 1.16 0.35 -13.94
C PHE A 340 1.04 1.10 -15.26
N ALA A 341 -0.18 1.40 -15.68
CA ALA A 341 -0.43 2.29 -16.81
C ALA A 341 -1.52 3.29 -16.47
N ALA A 342 -1.38 4.52 -16.97
CA ALA A 342 -2.39 5.54 -16.82
C ALA A 342 -2.37 6.49 -18.00
N TYR A 343 -3.55 7.03 -18.27
CA TYR A 343 -3.86 7.62 -19.55
C TYR A 343 -4.33 9.08 -19.38
N PRO A 344 -4.14 9.95 -20.39
CA PRO A 344 -4.58 11.34 -20.32
C PRO A 344 -6.07 11.51 -20.03
N SER A 345 -6.89 10.51 -20.39
CA SER A 345 -8.31 10.44 -20.08
C SER A 345 -8.61 10.37 -18.57
N GLY A 346 -7.61 10.08 -17.73
CA GLY A 346 -7.77 9.78 -16.32
C GLY A 346 -7.92 8.29 -16.03
N ALA A 347 -8.01 7.44 -17.06
CA ALA A 347 -8.05 6.00 -16.89
C ALA A 347 -6.72 5.46 -16.33
N SER A 348 -6.77 4.36 -15.57
CA SER A 348 -5.58 3.70 -15.06
C SER A 348 -5.76 2.23 -14.76
N ILE A 349 -4.64 1.52 -14.71
CA ILE A 349 -4.54 0.12 -14.29
C ILE A 349 -3.30 -0.05 -13.41
N VAL A 350 -3.47 -0.88 -12.38
CA VAL A 350 -2.38 -1.45 -11.61
C VAL A 350 -2.56 -2.96 -11.56
N ALA A 351 -1.50 -3.73 -11.76
CA ALA A 351 -1.55 -5.18 -11.71
C ALA A 351 -0.23 -5.79 -11.23
N ASP A 352 -0.31 -6.96 -10.59
CA ASP A 352 0.82 -7.79 -10.17
C ASP A 352 0.55 -9.27 -10.42
N VAL A 353 1.61 -10.08 -10.32
CA VAL A 353 1.53 -11.54 -10.29
C VAL A 353 2.19 -12.03 -9.01
N ASP A 354 1.45 -12.78 -8.20
CA ASP A 354 2.00 -13.34 -6.97
C ASP A 354 2.85 -14.60 -7.21
N LYS A 355 3.40 -15.16 -6.12
CA LYS A 355 4.27 -16.36 -6.18
C LYS A 355 3.58 -17.61 -6.75
N ASP A 356 2.25 -17.66 -6.72
CA ASP A 356 1.45 -18.78 -7.22
C ASP A 356 1.01 -18.54 -8.68
N GLY A 357 1.48 -17.45 -9.29
CA GLY A 357 1.14 -17.04 -10.64
C GLY A 357 -0.25 -16.39 -10.73
N LEU A 358 -0.84 -15.96 -9.63
CA LEU A 358 -2.17 -15.32 -9.66
C LEU A 358 -2.01 -13.84 -10.04
N PHE A 359 -2.60 -13.47 -11.17
CA PHE A 359 -2.68 -12.12 -11.69
C PHE A 359 -3.76 -11.31 -10.97
N GLY A 360 -3.33 -10.39 -10.11
CA GLY A 360 -4.16 -9.43 -9.40
C GLY A 360 -4.17 -8.09 -10.11
N LEU A 361 -5.31 -7.39 -10.08
CA LEU A 361 -5.43 -6.10 -10.76
C LEU A 361 -6.52 -5.19 -10.17
N ALA A 362 -6.35 -3.88 -10.41
CA ALA A 362 -7.40 -2.87 -10.30
C ALA A 362 -7.37 -1.97 -11.54
N ILE A 363 -8.54 -1.74 -12.13
CA ILE A 363 -8.71 -0.92 -13.33
C ILE A 363 -9.74 0.18 -13.06
N GLU A 364 -9.32 1.43 -13.20
CA GLU A 364 -10.19 2.59 -13.24
C GLU A 364 -10.37 3.01 -14.70
N ALA A 365 -11.45 2.58 -15.34
CA ALA A 365 -11.78 2.99 -16.70
C ALA A 365 -12.62 4.28 -16.68
N VAL A 366 -12.35 5.18 -17.62
CA VAL A 366 -13.17 6.39 -17.81
C VAL A 366 -14.20 6.11 -18.90
N LYS A 367 -15.46 6.42 -18.59
CA LYS A 367 -16.58 6.12 -19.50
C LYS A 367 -16.44 6.91 -20.79
N ASN A 368 -16.58 6.22 -21.92
CA ASN A 368 -16.47 6.77 -23.28
C ASN A 368 -15.09 7.33 -23.65
N GLU A 369 -14.04 6.96 -22.91
CA GLU A 369 -12.67 7.35 -23.18
C GLU A 369 -11.80 6.13 -23.51
N GLU A 370 -10.71 6.37 -24.23
CA GLU A 370 -9.67 5.36 -24.48
C GLU A 370 -8.50 5.48 -23.48
N PRO A 371 -7.82 4.36 -23.18
CA PRO A 371 -8.18 2.99 -23.55
C PRO A 371 -9.27 2.41 -22.63
N ARG A 372 -9.99 1.42 -23.14
CA ARG A 372 -11.01 0.70 -22.40
C ARG A 372 -10.38 -0.25 -21.38
N GLY A 373 -11.15 -0.62 -20.36
CA GLY A 373 -10.70 -1.58 -19.34
C GLY A 373 -10.16 -2.90 -19.91
N CYS A 374 -10.77 -3.43 -20.96
CA CYS A 374 -10.28 -4.64 -21.61
C CYS A 374 -8.92 -4.47 -22.30
N GLU A 375 -8.63 -3.29 -22.87
CA GLU A 375 -7.35 -3.00 -23.50
C GLU A 375 -6.25 -2.86 -22.45
N MET A 376 -6.55 -2.17 -21.35
CA MET A 376 -5.65 -2.08 -20.19
C MET A 376 -5.35 -3.46 -19.61
N PHE A 377 -6.38 -4.28 -19.39
CA PHE A 377 -6.25 -5.66 -18.91
C PHE A 377 -5.34 -6.49 -19.83
N ASN A 378 -5.59 -6.45 -21.14
CA ASN A 378 -4.83 -7.25 -22.10
C ASN A 378 -3.36 -6.82 -22.14
N ALA A 379 -3.09 -5.51 -22.05
CA ALA A 379 -1.73 -4.99 -22.00
C ALA A 379 -0.98 -5.45 -20.74
N ALA A 380 -1.64 -5.43 -19.58
CA ALA A 380 -1.08 -5.94 -18.34
C ALA A 380 -0.86 -7.46 -18.37
N LEU A 381 -1.82 -8.22 -18.89
CA LEU A 381 -1.70 -9.67 -19.03
C LEU A 381 -0.55 -10.05 -19.97
N ALA A 382 -0.42 -9.35 -21.11
CA ALA A 382 0.67 -9.54 -22.06
C ALA A 382 2.04 -9.18 -21.47
N HIS A 383 2.10 -8.20 -20.58
CA HIS A 383 3.32 -7.82 -19.87
C HIS A 383 3.84 -8.96 -18.99
N PHE A 384 2.98 -9.62 -18.21
CA PHE A 384 3.40 -10.72 -17.34
C PHE A 384 3.53 -12.07 -18.07
N GLY A 385 2.84 -12.24 -19.21
CA GLY A 385 2.99 -13.41 -20.08
C GLY A 385 2.83 -14.74 -19.35
N ASP A 386 3.80 -15.64 -19.54
CA ASP A 386 3.77 -17.02 -19.02
C ASP A 386 3.81 -17.12 -17.49
N ALA A 387 4.11 -16.02 -16.78
CA ALA A 387 4.05 -15.98 -15.33
C ALA A 387 2.62 -16.13 -14.79
N VAL A 388 1.61 -15.79 -15.60
CA VAL A 388 0.20 -15.86 -15.19
C VAL A 388 -0.34 -17.28 -15.30
N LYS A 389 -0.75 -17.84 -14.15
CA LYS A 389 -1.34 -19.18 -13.99
C LYS A 389 -2.81 -19.14 -13.57
N GLY A 390 -3.32 -17.97 -13.24
CA GLY A 390 -4.72 -17.73 -12.91
C GLY A 390 -4.95 -16.24 -12.68
N ILE A 391 -6.22 -15.84 -12.60
CA ILE A 391 -6.60 -14.44 -12.36
C ILE A 391 -7.33 -14.37 -11.03
N LYS A 392 -7.05 -13.32 -10.27
CA LYS A 392 -7.67 -13.10 -8.97
C LYS A 392 -8.49 -11.82 -8.99
N GLY A 393 -9.77 -11.93 -8.64
CA GLY A 393 -10.68 -10.82 -8.43
C GLY A 393 -10.98 -10.65 -6.95
N TYR A 394 -10.92 -9.42 -6.47
CA TYR A 394 -11.46 -9.02 -5.18
C TYR A 394 -12.36 -7.81 -5.38
N TRP A 395 -13.64 -7.92 -5.02
CA TRP A 395 -14.65 -6.92 -5.29
C TRP A 395 -15.34 -6.48 -4.01
N GLN A 396 -15.51 -5.17 -3.85
CA GLN A 396 -16.05 -4.55 -2.64
C GLN A 396 -17.15 -3.55 -2.98
N ASP A 397 -18.07 -3.36 -2.02
CA ASP A 397 -19.16 -2.41 -2.13
C ASP A 397 -18.67 -0.97 -1.92
N GLY A 398 -19.25 -0.04 -2.69
CA GLY A 398 -18.89 1.36 -2.70
C GLY A 398 -17.61 1.69 -3.48
N GLY A 399 -17.46 2.98 -3.80
CA GLY A 399 -16.30 3.50 -4.53
C GLY A 399 -16.36 3.28 -6.05
N SER A 400 -15.32 3.79 -6.73
CA SER A 400 -15.19 3.82 -8.20
C SER A 400 -14.94 2.45 -8.85
N LEU A 401 -14.69 1.39 -8.07
CA LEU A 401 -14.34 0.05 -8.54
C LEU A 401 -15.42 -1.01 -8.23
N SER A 402 -16.61 -0.58 -7.82
CA SER A 402 -17.70 -1.47 -7.35
C SER A 402 -18.42 -2.25 -8.46
N ASP A 403 -18.17 -1.95 -9.74
CA ASP A 403 -18.92 -2.49 -10.89
C ASP A 403 -18.97 -4.02 -10.95
N ASN A 404 -17.86 -4.70 -10.62
CA ASN A 404 -17.82 -6.15 -10.57
C ASN A 404 -18.76 -6.71 -9.48
N LEU A 405 -18.72 -6.13 -8.28
CA LEU A 405 -19.57 -6.56 -7.18
C LEU A 405 -21.04 -6.25 -7.46
N ASN A 406 -21.33 -5.08 -8.03
CA ASN A 406 -22.68 -4.69 -8.42
C ASN A 406 -23.28 -5.70 -9.40
N SER A 407 -22.53 -6.04 -10.45
CA SER A 407 -22.93 -7.03 -11.46
C SER A 407 -23.07 -8.44 -10.88
N PHE A 408 -22.18 -8.82 -9.96
CA PHE A 408 -22.23 -10.11 -9.27
C PHE A 408 -23.48 -10.23 -8.40
N ASN A 409 -23.73 -9.24 -7.54
CA ASN A 409 -24.89 -9.20 -6.66
C ASN A 409 -26.20 -9.18 -7.45
N GLU A 410 -26.27 -8.41 -8.55
CA GLU A 410 -27.43 -8.40 -9.43
C GLU A 410 -27.72 -9.79 -10.02
N ALA A 411 -26.68 -10.49 -10.47
CA ALA A 411 -26.81 -11.83 -11.02
C ALA A 411 -27.28 -12.86 -9.99
N VAL A 412 -26.73 -12.80 -8.77
CA VAL A 412 -27.14 -13.68 -7.67
C VAL A 412 -28.60 -13.42 -7.29
N ARG A 413 -29.04 -12.15 -7.24
CA ARG A 413 -30.47 -11.82 -7.02
C ARG A 413 -31.36 -12.33 -8.15
N ALA A 414 -30.85 -12.43 -9.37
CA ALA A 414 -31.54 -13.00 -10.52
C ALA A 414 -31.50 -14.55 -10.56
N GLY A 415 -30.89 -15.21 -9.57
CA GLY A 415 -30.87 -16.67 -9.43
C GLY A 415 -29.66 -17.38 -10.04
N ALA A 416 -28.63 -16.66 -10.49
CA ALA A 416 -27.39 -17.28 -10.95
C ALA A 416 -26.62 -17.94 -9.79
N SER A 417 -25.87 -19.01 -10.08
CA SER A 417 -24.89 -19.53 -9.10
C SER A 417 -23.78 -18.50 -8.87
N LEU A 418 -23.03 -18.64 -7.77
CA LEU A 418 -21.92 -17.73 -7.47
C LEU A 418 -20.84 -17.80 -8.54
N GLU A 419 -20.49 -18.99 -9.00
CA GLU A 419 -19.50 -19.22 -10.05
C GLU A 419 -19.97 -18.66 -11.40
N GLU A 420 -21.25 -18.85 -11.75
CA GLU A 420 -21.83 -18.30 -12.96
C GLU A 420 -21.86 -16.76 -12.92
N ALA A 421 -22.27 -16.19 -11.80
CA ALA A 421 -22.28 -14.75 -11.56
C ALA A 421 -20.85 -14.18 -11.70
N ALA A 422 -19.87 -14.80 -11.04
CA ALA A 422 -18.47 -14.42 -11.10
C ALA A 422 -17.93 -14.47 -12.53
N LEU A 423 -18.12 -15.60 -13.23
CA LEU A 423 -17.53 -15.83 -14.56
C LEU A 423 -18.18 -14.98 -15.65
N THR A 424 -19.52 -14.90 -15.65
CA THR A 424 -20.25 -14.43 -16.83
C THR A 424 -20.78 -13.01 -16.72
N LYS A 425 -20.91 -12.47 -15.50
CA LYS A 425 -21.53 -11.16 -15.27
C LYS A 425 -20.51 -10.09 -14.90
N THR A 426 -19.46 -10.46 -14.19
CA THR A 426 -18.39 -9.51 -13.83
C THR A 426 -17.46 -9.22 -15.00
N PHE A 427 -16.84 -8.03 -15.01
CA PHE A 427 -15.79 -7.68 -15.95
C PHE A 427 -14.58 -8.63 -15.79
N THR A 428 -14.14 -8.86 -14.55
CA THR A 428 -12.98 -9.72 -14.28
C THR A 428 -13.20 -11.15 -14.80
N GLY A 429 -14.37 -11.75 -14.56
CA GLY A 429 -14.69 -13.09 -15.05
C GLY A 429 -14.74 -13.18 -16.57
N LYS A 430 -15.33 -12.19 -17.25
CA LYS A 430 -15.35 -12.14 -18.72
C LYS A 430 -13.95 -12.03 -19.30
N MET A 431 -13.07 -11.24 -18.69
CA MET A 431 -11.67 -11.12 -19.12
C MET A 431 -10.88 -12.40 -18.83
N ALA A 432 -11.13 -13.03 -17.67
CA ALA A 432 -10.49 -14.29 -17.31
C ALA A 432 -10.87 -15.42 -18.28
N ALA A 433 -12.15 -15.56 -18.60
CA ALA A 433 -12.63 -16.54 -19.57
C ALA A 433 -12.00 -16.32 -20.96
N ARG A 434 -11.87 -15.06 -21.40
CA ARG A 434 -11.19 -14.72 -22.67
C ARG A 434 -9.70 -15.06 -22.66
N ALA A 435 -9.07 -15.00 -21.50
CA ALA A 435 -7.68 -15.40 -21.30
C ALA A 435 -7.50 -16.92 -21.07
N GLY A 436 -8.58 -17.70 -21.11
CA GLY A 436 -8.55 -19.17 -20.94
C GLY A 436 -8.77 -19.65 -19.50
N PHE A 437 -8.91 -18.75 -18.54
CA PHE A 437 -9.13 -19.06 -17.13
C PHE A 437 -10.63 -19.05 -16.81
N SER A 438 -11.28 -20.21 -16.92
CA SER A 438 -12.75 -20.32 -16.84
C SER A 438 -13.24 -21.06 -15.60
N LYS A 439 -12.36 -21.76 -14.88
CA LYS A 439 -12.72 -22.45 -13.66
C LYS A 439 -12.72 -21.46 -12.50
N VAL A 440 -13.88 -21.23 -11.91
CA VAL A 440 -14.04 -20.30 -10.78
C VAL A 440 -13.92 -21.04 -9.45
N GLU A 441 -13.20 -20.42 -8.53
CA GLU A 441 -13.21 -20.73 -7.10
C GLU A 441 -13.59 -19.46 -6.34
N ILE A 442 -14.68 -19.49 -5.59
CA ILE A 442 -15.07 -18.39 -4.71
C ILE A 442 -14.25 -18.53 -3.42
N THR A 443 -13.39 -17.56 -3.15
CA THR A 443 -12.46 -17.60 -2.02
C THR A 443 -12.94 -16.77 -0.84
N GLU A 444 -13.86 -15.82 -1.07
CA GLU A 444 -14.41 -14.99 0.00
C GLU A 444 -15.83 -14.53 -0.34
N LEU A 445 -16.69 -14.53 0.67
CA LEU A 445 -18.05 -13.97 0.63
C LEU A 445 -18.36 -13.32 1.97
N ARG A 446 -18.70 -12.03 1.96
CA ARG A 446 -19.24 -11.33 3.13
C ARG A 446 -20.54 -10.63 2.79
N GLY A 447 -21.51 -10.70 3.69
CA GLY A 447 -22.85 -10.16 3.50
C GLY A 447 -23.88 -11.23 3.14
N MET A 448 -25.11 -10.79 2.89
CA MET A 448 -26.22 -11.68 2.56
C MET A 448 -26.22 -12.04 1.07
N PRO A 449 -26.78 -13.19 0.66
CA PRO A 449 -26.91 -13.57 -0.75
C PRO A 449 -27.52 -12.46 -1.60
N GLY A 450 -26.80 -12.03 -2.64
CA GLY A 450 -27.22 -10.94 -3.52
C GLY A 450 -27.08 -9.53 -2.93
N HIS A 451 -26.56 -9.41 -1.71
CA HIS A 451 -26.21 -8.18 -1.02
C HIS A 451 -24.83 -8.34 -0.36
N TYR A 452 -23.90 -8.98 -1.07
CA TYR A 452 -22.55 -9.14 -0.59
C TYR A 452 -21.86 -7.79 -0.56
N THR A 453 -21.11 -7.52 0.50
CA THR A 453 -20.25 -6.35 0.62
C THR A 453 -18.85 -6.64 0.09
N ASN A 454 -18.45 -7.92 0.05
CA ASN A 454 -17.14 -8.38 -0.40
C ASN A 454 -17.26 -9.75 -1.08
N VAL A 455 -16.58 -9.90 -2.22
CA VAL A 455 -16.48 -11.17 -2.96
C VAL A 455 -15.06 -11.35 -3.46
N GLY A 456 -14.45 -12.48 -3.12
CA GLY A 456 -13.16 -12.94 -3.66
C GLY A 456 -13.37 -14.11 -4.61
N ALA A 457 -12.72 -14.08 -5.78
CA ALA A 457 -12.79 -15.14 -6.77
C ALA A 457 -11.43 -15.38 -7.43
N ILE A 458 -11.09 -16.65 -7.63
CA ILE A 458 -9.94 -17.07 -8.44
C ILE A 458 -10.45 -17.76 -9.70
N PHE A 459 -9.85 -17.43 -10.83
CA PHE A 459 -10.12 -18.00 -12.15
C PHE A 459 -8.88 -18.79 -12.59
N ARG A 460 -9.04 -20.08 -12.91
CA ARG A 460 -7.97 -20.96 -13.41
C ARG A 460 -8.31 -21.63 -14.73
#